data_AF-A7MK06-F1
#
_entry.id   AF-A7MK06-F1
#
_cell.length_a   1.000
_cell.length_b   1.000
_cell.length_c   1.000
_cell.angle_alpha   90.00
_cell.angle_beta   90.00
_cell.angle_gamma   90.00
#
_symmetry.space_group_name_H-M   'P 1'
#
loop_
_entity.id
_entity.type
_entity.pdbx_description
1 polymer ?
#
loop_
_entity_poly.entity_id
_entity_poly.type
_entity_poly.pdbx_seq_one_letter_code
_entity_poly.pdbx_strand_id
1 'polypeptide(L)'
;MESQVDLQIPAKLVPVFATEGVRYRGAHGGRGSAKTRTFALMTAVRAYQAAEANISGVILCAREYMNSLEESSMEEVKQAIRSVPWLDDYFDIGEKYIRTKNRRVSYVFCGLRHNLDSIKSKARILVAWVDEAESVTRLLHGQ
;
A
#
# COMPACT_ATOMS: atom_id res chain seq x y z
N MET A 1 1.88 26.84 6.96
CA MET A 1 0.63 26.53 7.67
C MET A 1 0.56 25.02 7.78
N GLU A 2 1.03 24.45 8.89
CA GLU A 2 0.97 23.00 9.12
C GLU A 2 -0.48 22.61 9.35
N SER A 3 -1.13 22.02 8.35
CA SER A 3 -2.45 21.44 8.50
C SER A 3 -2.30 20.09 9.20
N GLN A 4 -2.64 20.05 10.48
CA GLN A 4 -2.77 18.81 11.24
C GLN A 4 -4.06 18.10 10.79
N VAL A 5 -3.95 16.83 10.43
CA VAL A 5 -5.07 16.05 9.89
C VAL A 5 -5.27 14.80 10.74
N ASP A 6 -6.44 14.68 11.35
CA ASP A 6 -6.80 13.52 12.16
C ASP A 6 -7.21 12.33 11.28
N LEU A 7 -6.33 11.34 11.20
CA LEU A 7 -6.64 10.03 10.62
C LEU A 7 -7.13 9.11 11.74
N GLN A 8 -8.35 8.59 11.60
CA GLN A 8 -8.90 7.57 12.48
C GLN A 8 -8.19 6.22 12.23
N ILE A 9 -7.01 6.04 12.81
CA ILE A 9 -6.22 4.82 12.75
C ILE A 9 -6.45 4.03 14.06
N PRO A 10 -6.73 2.71 14.01
CA PRO A 10 -6.78 1.89 15.22
C PRO A 10 -5.49 2.03 16.04
N ALA A 11 -5.61 2.33 17.34
CA ALA A 11 -4.48 2.63 18.23
C ALA A 11 -3.37 1.55 18.21
N LYS A 12 -3.71 0.29 17.95
CA LYS A 12 -2.76 -0.84 17.85
C LYS A 12 -1.81 -0.75 16.65
N LEU A 13 -2.10 0.08 15.65
CA LEU A 13 -1.32 0.20 14.42
C LEU A 13 -0.45 1.46 14.37
N VAL A 14 -0.71 2.44 15.23
CA VAL A 14 0.12 3.65 15.40
C VAL A 14 1.61 3.33 15.55
N PRO A 15 2.07 2.40 16.41
CA PRO A 15 3.50 2.13 16.55
C PRO A 15 4.15 1.47 15.32
N VAL A 16 3.36 0.83 14.43
CA VAL A 16 3.89 0.24 13.18
C VAL A 16 4.27 1.34 12.19
N PHE A 17 3.53 2.46 12.20
CA PHE A 17 3.71 3.54 11.23
C PHE A 17 4.52 4.73 11.75
N ALA A 18 4.69 4.86 13.07
CA ALA A 18 5.45 5.92 13.73
C ALA A 18 6.98 5.75 13.65
N THR A 19 7.49 4.52 13.51
CA THR A 19 8.94 4.28 13.47
C THR A 19 9.54 4.64 12.12
N GLU A 20 10.39 5.67 12.07
CA GLU A 20 11.18 6.04 10.90
C GLU A 20 12.35 5.07 10.65
N GLY A 21 12.87 5.02 9.41
CA GLY A 21 14.06 4.21 9.07
C GLY A 21 13.88 2.68 8.95
N VAL A 22 12.67 2.17 9.18
CA VAL A 22 12.40 0.72 9.09
C VAL A 22 12.18 0.28 7.63
N ARG A 23 13.05 -0.62 7.14
CA ARG A 23 12.98 -1.19 5.77
C ARG A 23 11.81 -2.17 5.58
N TYR A 24 11.36 -2.84 6.62
CA TYR A 24 10.28 -3.83 6.58
C TYR A 24 9.31 -3.63 7.73
N ARG A 25 8.03 -3.35 7.41
CA ARG A 25 6.95 -3.29 8.39
C ARG A 25 6.04 -4.48 8.17
N GLY A 26 5.89 -5.32 9.20
CA GLY A 26 4.97 -6.45 9.20
C GLY A 26 3.99 -6.29 10.36
N ALA A 27 2.71 -6.53 10.11
CA ALA A 27 1.75 -6.81 11.18
C ALA A 27 1.09 -8.16 10.92
N HIS A 28 1.23 -9.05 11.89
CA HIS A 28 0.63 -10.38 11.87
C HIS A 28 -0.69 -10.40 12.66
N GLY A 29 -1.63 -11.26 12.29
CA GLY A 29 -2.72 -11.71 13.17
C GLY A 29 -4.09 -11.79 12.50
N GLY A 30 -5.01 -12.47 13.20
CA GLY A 30 -6.15 -13.18 12.64
C GLY A 30 -7.21 -12.42 11.82
N ARG A 31 -8.01 -13.24 11.12
CA ARG A 31 -9.12 -12.88 10.22
C ARG A 31 -10.11 -11.91 10.88
N GLY A 32 -10.50 -10.83 10.19
CA GLY A 32 -11.49 -9.84 10.66
C GLY A 32 -10.93 -8.64 11.45
N SER A 33 -9.61 -8.46 11.54
CA SER A 33 -8.98 -7.44 12.41
C SER A 33 -8.92 -6.01 11.84
N ALA A 34 -9.70 -5.64 10.82
CA ALA A 34 -9.65 -4.32 10.14
C ALA A 34 -8.27 -3.87 9.59
N LYS A 35 -7.31 -4.80 9.48
CA LYS A 35 -5.91 -4.51 9.14
C LYS A 35 -5.75 -4.11 7.68
N THR A 36 -6.31 -4.88 6.75
CA THR A 36 -6.16 -4.68 5.30
C THR A 36 -6.53 -3.26 4.88
N ARG A 37 -7.71 -2.77 5.29
CA ARG A 37 -8.15 -1.39 5.01
C ARG A 37 -7.26 -0.34 5.66
N THR A 38 -6.75 -0.60 6.87
CA THR A 38 -5.82 0.33 7.53
C THR A 38 -4.48 0.37 6.81
N PHE A 39 -3.94 -0.77 6.38
CA PHE A 39 -2.71 -0.82 5.58
C PHE A 39 -2.89 -0.11 4.23
N ALA A 40 -4.00 -0.33 3.55
CA ALA A 40 -4.36 0.36 2.32
C ALA A 40 -4.49 1.89 2.51
N LEU A 41 -5.04 2.34 3.63
CA LEU A 41 -5.08 3.77 3.96
C LEU A 41 -3.66 4.32 4.20
N MET A 42 -2.83 3.59 4.93
CA MET A 42 -1.48 4.03 5.26
C MET A 42 -0.56 4.07 4.04
N THR A 43 -0.72 3.18 3.07
CA THR A 43 0.00 3.31 1.79
C THR A 43 -0.38 4.59 1.06
N ALA A 44 -1.64 5.01 1.10
CA ALA A 44 -2.09 6.28 0.52
C ALA A 44 -1.48 7.50 1.22
N VAL A 45 -1.41 7.48 2.55
CA VAL A 45 -0.73 8.52 3.33
C VAL A 45 0.76 8.60 2.98
N ARG A 46 1.45 7.46 2.84
CA ARG A 46 2.86 7.44 2.43
C ARG A 46 3.08 7.94 1.01
N ALA A 47 2.17 7.63 0.09
CA ALA A 47 2.20 8.18 -1.26
C ALA A 47 2.03 9.71 -1.25
N TYR A 48 1.10 10.24 -0.47
CA TYR A 48 0.93 11.68 -0.27
C TYR A 48 2.21 12.33 0.29
N GLN A 49 2.75 11.81 1.38
CA GLN A 49 3.98 12.33 2.02
C GLN A 49 5.17 12.37 1.04
N ALA A 50 5.36 11.30 0.28
CA ALA A 50 6.43 11.24 -0.71
C ALA A 50 6.22 12.26 -1.85
N ALA A 51 4.99 12.37 -2.36
CA ALA A 51 4.66 13.29 -3.43
C ALA A 51 4.85 14.76 -3.00
N GLU A 52 4.43 15.13 -1.79
CA GLU A 52 4.65 16.47 -1.21
C GLU A 52 6.14 16.75 -0.93
N ALA A 53 6.93 15.72 -0.61
CA ALA A 53 8.38 15.82 -0.51
C ALA A 53 9.10 15.88 -1.88
N ASN A 54 8.37 16.04 -2.99
CA ASN A 54 8.88 16.00 -4.36
C ASN A 54 9.58 14.68 -4.75
N ILE A 55 9.26 13.59 -4.07
CA ILE A 55 9.79 12.26 -4.35
C ILE A 55 8.84 11.54 -5.30
N SER A 56 9.37 11.11 -6.45
CA SER A 56 8.64 10.26 -7.40
C SER A 56 8.96 8.78 -7.20
N GLY A 57 7.97 7.92 -7.42
CA GLY A 57 8.13 6.47 -7.29
C GLY A 57 6.81 5.71 -7.32
N VAL A 58 6.83 4.46 -6.84
CA VAL A 58 5.65 3.59 -6.85
C VAL A 58 5.34 3.03 -5.47
N ILE A 59 4.05 2.87 -5.19
CA ILE A 59 3.55 2.00 -4.13
C ILE A 59 3.29 0.63 -4.77
N LEU A 60 4.04 -0.37 -4.34
CA LEU A 60 3.86 -1.75 -4.78
C LEU A 60 2.88 -2.46 -3.84
N CYS A 61 1.78 -2.98 -4.40
CA CYS A 61 0.83 -3.84 -3.71
C CYS A 61 0.93 -5.25 -4.29
N ALA A 62 1.36 -6.23 -3.49
CA ALA A 62 1.60 -7.59 -3.95
C ALA A 62 0.73 -8.63 -3.21
N ARG A 63 0.30 -9.69 -3.91
CA ARG A 63 -0.43 -10.85 -3.34
C ARG A 63 0.04 -12.19 -3.90
N GLU A 64 -0.14 -13.27 -3.13
CA GLU A 64 0.38 -14.60 -3.47
C GLU A 64 -0.38 -15.29 -4.61
N TYR A 65 -1.72 -15.29 -4.56
CA TYR A 65 -2.59 -15.86 -5.59
C TYR A 65 -3.17 -14.74 -6.44
N MET A 66 -3.27 -14.94 -7.76
CA MET A 66 -3.59 -13.87 -8.72
C MET A 66 -4.56 -14.35 -9.79
N ASN A 67 -5.71 -14.88 -9.39
CA ASN A 67 -6.70 -15.37 -10.36
C ASN A 67 -7.89 -14.42 -10.59
N SER A 68 -8.04 -13.36 -9.77
CA SER A 68 -9.01 -12.25 -9.98
C SER A 68 -8.74 -11.02 -9.09
N LEU A 69 -7.51 -10.87 -8.58
CA LEU A 69 -7.19 -10.06 -7.39
C LEU A 69 -6.62 -8.65 -7.63
N GLU A 70 -6.21 -8.30 -8.87
CA GLU A 70 -5.85 -6.90 -9.18
C GLU A 70 -7.00 -5.95 -8.85
N GLU A 71 -8.23 -6.35 -9.15
CA GLU A 71 -9.43 -5.61 -8.75
C GLU A 71 -9.61 -5.57 -7.23
N SER A 72 -9.41 -6.68 -6.50
CA SER A 72 -9.67 -6.71 -5.05
C SER A 72 -8.74 -5.78 -4.26
N SER A 73 -7.42 -5.85 -4.45
CA SER A 73 -6.49 -4.99 -3.71
C SER A 73 -6.56 -3.54 -4.16
N MET A 74 -6.76 -3.31 -5.47
CA MET A 74 -6.95 -1.96 -5.98
C MET A 74 -8.23 -1.36 -5.42
N GLU A 75 -9.32 -2.12 -5.37
CA GLU A 75 -10.60 -1.65 -4.83
C GLU A 75 -10.50 -1.36 -3.33
N GLU A 76 -9.77 -2.16 -2.56
CA GLU A 76 -9.50 -1.86 -1.14
C GLU A 76 -8.75 -0.53 -0.97
N VAL A 77 -7.74 -0.26 -1.80
CA VAL A 77 -7.03 1.03 -1.80
C VAL A 77 -7.96 2.16 -2.23
N LYS A 78 -8.78 1.98 -3.28
CA LYS A 78 -9.77 2.98 -3.72
C LYS A 78 -10.75 3.30 -2.59
N GLN A 79 -11.29 2.30 -1.93
CA GLN A 79 -12.23 2.46 -0.81
C GLN A 79 -11.57 3.12 0.40
N ALA A 80 -10.30 2.82 0.67
CA ALA A 80 -9.54 3.48 1.73
C ALA A 80 -9.32 4.98 1.41
N ILE A 81 -8.87 5.30 0.19
CA ILE A 81 -8.69 6.69 -0.25
C ILE A 81 -10.01 7.46 -0.21
N ARG A 82 -11.07 6.93 -0.84
CA ARG A 82 -12.41 7.55 -0.90
C ARG A 82 -13.03 7.78 0.47
N SER A 83 -12.64 7.00 1.48
CA SER A 83 -13.14 7.18 2.84
C SER A 83 -12.57 8.39 3.58
N VAL A 84 -11.56 9.03 3.00
CA VAL A 84 -10.88 10.19 3.59
C VAL A 84 -10.90 11.34 2.58
N PRO A 85 -11.75 12.37 2.77
CA PRO A 85 -12.04 13.37 1.73
C PRO A 85 -10.81 14.08 1.13
N TRP A 86 -9.83 14.41 1.96
CA TRP A 86 -8.60 15.08 1.49
C TRP A 86 -7.68 14.15 0.71
N LEU A 87 -7.70 12.83 0.99
CA LEU A 87 -7.02 11.85 0.16
C LEU A 87 -7.77 11.66 -1.16
N ASP A 88 -9.10 11.56 -1.12
CA ASP A 88 -9.90 11.44 -2.34
C ASP A 88 -9.66 12.62 -3.30
N ASP A 89 -9.56 13.84 -2.77
CA ASP A 89 -9.20 15.01 -3.58
C ASP A 89 -7.72 15.05 -3.99
N TYR A 90 -6.81 14.36 -3.32
CA TYR A 90 -5.40 14.37 -3.71
C TYR A 90 -5.06 13.35 -4.81
N PHE A 91 -5.87 12.30 -4.93
CA PHE A 91 -5.62 11.20 -5.86
C PHE A 91 -6.43 11.33 -7.15
N ASP A 92 -5.85 10.83 -8.23
CA ASP A 92 -6.49 10.60 -9.53
C ASP A 92 -6.70 9.08 -9.66
N ILE A 93 -7.96 8.67 -9.54
CA ILE A 93 -8.39 7.27 -9.48
C ILE A 93 -9.16 6.91 -10.74
N GLY A 94 -8.57 6.06 -11.57
CA GLY A 94 -9.25 5.46 -12.72
C GLY A 94 -9.77 4.06 -12.44
N GLU A 95 -10.35 3.46 -13.48
CA GLU A 95 -10.79 2.05 -13.44
C GLU A 95 -9.60 1.12 -13.14
N LYS A 96 -8.47 1.33 -13.82
CA LYS A 96 -7.27 0.46 -13.76
C LYS A 96 -6.03 1.12 -13.16
N TYR A 97 -6.17 2.28 -12.53
CA TYR A 97 -5.01 2.97 -11.95
C TYR A 97 -5.37 3.81 -10.73
N ILE A 98 -4.35 4.02 -9.89
CA ILE A 98 -4.38 4.96 -8.77
C ILE A 98 -3.05 5.73 -8.80
N ARG A 99 -3.10 7.05 -8.78
CA ARG A 99 -1.91 7.92 -8.71
C ARG A 99 -2.21 9.23 -8.02
N THR A 100 -1.19 9.94 -7.58
CA THR A 100 -1.35 11.31 -7.07
C THR A 100 -1.65 12.27 -8.23
N LYS A 101 -2.45 13.33 -8.00
CA LYS A 101 -2.78 14.32 -9.04
C LYS A 101 -1.54 15.01 -9.63
N ASN A 102 -0.49 15.20 -8.83
CA ASN A 102 0.81 15.72 -9.28
C ASN A 102 1.68 14.69 -10.04
N ARG A 103 1.17 13.46 -10.25
CA ARG A 103 1.79 12.37 -11.01
C ARG A 103 3.17 11.90 -10.52
N ARG A 104 3.54 12.23 -9.28
CA ARG A 104 4.81 11.78 -8.69
C ARG A 104 4.76 10.34 -8.23
N VAL A 105 3.64 9.92 -7.65
CA VAL A 105 3.49 8.58 -7.07
C VAL A 105 2.34 7.85 -7.73
N SER A 106 2.58 6.61 -8.17
CA SER A 106 1.57 5.71 -8.73
C SER A 106 1.53 4.38 -7.98
N TYR A 107 0.42 3.67 -8.10
CA TYR A 107 0.27 2.32 -7.58
C TYR A 107 0.57 1.29 -8.65
N VAL A 108 1.25 0.22 -8.23
CA VAL A 108 1.51 -0.97 -9.04
C VAL A 108 0.98 -2.17 -8.26
N PHE A 109 0.18 -3.00 -8.92
CA PHE A 109 -0.39 -4.22 -8.36
C PHE A 109 0.31 -5.42 -9.01
N CYS A 110 0.76 -6.40 -8.22
CA CYS A 110 1.44 -7.57 -8.78
C CYS A 110 1.17 -8.87 -8.01
N GLY A 111 1.30 -9.99 -8.72
CA GLY A 111 1.28 -11.33 -8.13
C GLY A 111 2.69 -11.80 -7.84
N LEU A 112 2.91 -12.34 -6.64
CA LEU A 112 4.22 -12.80 -6.18
C LEU A 112 4.79 -13.95 -7.05
N ARG A 113 3.94 -14.73 -7.74
CA ARG A 113 4.39 -15.90 -8.52
C ARG A 113 4.92 -15.59 -9.92
N HIS A 114 4.61 -14.43 -10.50
CA HIS A 114 4.87 -14.23 -11.93
C HIS A 114 5.58 -12.91 -12.29
N ASN A 115 5.56 -11.87 -11.44
CA ASN A 115 5.91 -10.52 -11.92
C ASN A 115 6.79 -9.69 -10.97
N LEU A 116 7.48 -10.30 -10.01
CA LEU A 116 8.29 -9.55 -9.04
C LEU A 116 9.56 -8.92 -9.63
N ASP A 117 10.30 -9.66 -10.47
CA ASP A 117 11.63 -9.24 -10.93
C ASP A 117 11.59 -8.11 -11.98
N SER A 118 10.53 -8.07 -12.79
CA SER A 118 10.30 -7.04 -13.79
C SER A 118 9.99 -5.66 -13.16
N ILE A 119 9.32 -5.67 -12.00
CA ILE A 119 8.90 -4.45 -11.29
C ILE A 119 10.04 -3.88 -10.44
N LYS A 120 10.78 -4.75 -9.72
CA LYS A 120 11.90 -4.34 -8.86
C LYS A 120 13.01 -3.62 -9.62
N SER A 121 13.22 -3.97 -10.89
CA SER A 121 14.30 -3.43 -11.72
C SER A 121 13.98 -2.09 -12.40
N LYS A 122 12.70 -1.72 -12.49
CA LYS A 122 12.25 -0.57 -13.31
C LYS A 122 11.68 0.60 -12.51
N ALA A 123 11.27 0.38 -11.27
CA ALA A 123 10.56 1.39 -10.49
C ALA A 123 11.21 1.63 -9.12
N ARG A 124 11.31 2.90 -8.73
CA ARG A 124 11.66 3.28 -7.37
C ARG A 124 10.49 2.95 -6.45
N ILE A 125 10.55 1.80 -5.78
CA ILE A 125 9.53 1.37 -4.83
C ILE A 125 9.67 2.21 -3.54
N LEU A 126 8.63 2.97 -3.21
CA LEU A 126 8.56 3.79 -2.00
C LEU A 126 8.02 2.98 -0.82
N VAL A 127 7.04 2.12 -1.09
CA VAL A 127 6.45 1.18 -0.14
C VAL A 127 6.11 -0.11 -0.89
N ALA A 128 6.41 -1.26 -0.28
CA ALA A 128 5.89 -2.55 -0.71
C ALA A 128 4.93 -3.06 0.37
N TRP A 129 3.66 -3.17 0.03
CA TRP A 129 2.63 -3.81 0.85
C TRP A 129 2.33 -5.19 0.27
N VAL A 130 2.54 -6.23 1.07
CA VAL A 130 2.22 -7.61 0.69
C VAL A 130 1.05 -8.07 1.55
N ASP A 131 -0.08 -8.40 0.93
CA ASP A 131 -1.26 -8.91 1.62
C ASP A 131 -1.27 -10.46 1.62
N GLU A 132 -1.87 -11.07 2.64
CA GLU A 132 -1.93 -12.54 2.85
C GLU A 132 -0.56 -13.25 2.95
N ALA A 133 0.44 -12.61 3.55
CA ALA A 133 1.79 -13.17 3.65
C ALA A 133 1.93 -14.43 4.54
N GLU A 134 0.89 -14.88 5.25
CA GLU A 134 0.95 -16.07 6.10
C GLU A 134 1.19 -17.37 5.32
N SER A 135 0.78 -17.45 4.04
CA SER A 135 1.09 -18.59 3.17
C SER A 135 2.48 -18.49 2.49
N VAL A 136 3.11 -17.31 2.47
CA VAL A 136 4.46 -17.09 1.92
C VAL A 136 5.52 -17.85 2.72
N THR A 137 5.30 -18.07 4.02
CA THR A 137 6.25 -18.78 4.89
C THR A 137 6.41 -20.26 4.52
N ARG A 138 5.50 -20.86 3.74
CA ARG A 138 5.60 -22.29 3.38
C ARG A 138 6.51 -22.58 2.19
N LEU A 139 6.94 -21.57 1.43
CA LEU A 139 7.85 -21.73 0.28
C LEU A 139 9.35 -21.54 0.63
N LEU A 140 9.68 -21.12 1.85
CA LEU A 140 11.07 -20.90 2.29
C LEU A 140 11.68 -22.05 3.11
N HIS A 141 10.93 -23.15 3.33
CA HIS A 141 11.39 -24.33 4.08
C HIS A 141 11.29 -25.66 3.30
N GLY A 142 11.24 -25.62 1.96
CA GLY A 142 11.33 -26.82 1.13
C GLY A 142 12.79 -27.15 0.77
N GLN A 143 13.47 -27.90 1.65
CA GLN A 143 14.41 -28.93 1.20
C GLN A 143 13.62 -30.18 0.81
#